data_AF-A0A370DKU3-F1
#
_entry.id   AF-A0A370DKU3-F1
#
_cell.length_a   1.000
_cell.length_b   1.000
_cell.length_c   1.000
_cell.angle_alpha   90.00
_cell.angle_beta   90.00
_cell.angle_gamma   90.00
#
_symmetry.space_group_name_H-M   'P 1'
#
loop_
_entity.id
_entity.type
_entity.pdbx_description
1 polymer ?
#
loop_
_entity_poly.entity_id
_entity_poly.type
_entity_poly.pdbx_seq_one_letter_code
_entity_poly.pdbx_strand_id
1 'polypeptide(L)'
;MLHSDKMMMPIPRTICDRSFQDQHRHSARLPTSAVTVALLIFWLVVFSPSSVAQTAEKTPGDVYHQVRLLTDAVRQLRRENNITTPWPYVDDAEAVRTPRHVFQKALEILGKISRYRANIAKTGAITVPRFHGRDITPNEVFSTVVRLRQELTLLLKHQMQEEQRLANKTSSHVYAALSEISIALEETLGLRSITPSEVYMRSLQVVELALFLRRSQGLPMEVAKPPRGQGKLPNHALKSVNDLLARIQHAERNLWMKPLTLTQQPRRVIAPSDVFDAMGVSMAELQRIQFRLGLERQFPDPEPQQGKTPDDVIQNARWAAALLPEFNLGRPLQQYDRSTLRKTPNQVFSVGEHILRKLMQYRRLRGIQTPPRKARMIPGLKSQHVYGKALEIMEKVDVLRQRQNLGPMAVPRYPLRTITPSEVFDLALRLDNELALIHRRGGGEAELWVTSTQVLEYENKQPSDVFHIMQRISNLLDTILGSEGFTPNDVYREVLVTKQDVQLIARALGETIPPETWRVPGFKSGTEPRDVLNKAREVVDLIAMAKRRAGMFGGRNIAVSTGETVTPSDVFNQVRLIDTELTEFKVFLDISDVPDRMQAQKNKVPAHVLQVLEGISAALRSLLHMEGGQA
;
A
#
# COMPACT_ATOMS: atom_id res chain seq x y z
N MET A 1 53.84 4.10 28.55
CA MET A 1 54.20 5.48 28.17
C MET A 1 53.55 5.79 26.84
N LEU A 2 52.43 6.51 26.86
CA LEU A 2 51.82 7.21 25.71
C LEU A 2 50.76 8.14 26.33
N HIS A 3 51.05 9.43 26.32
CA HIS A 3 50.20 10.52 26.80
C HIS A 3 49.02 10.72 25.85
N SER A 4 47.81 10.89 26.41
CA SER A 4 46.66 11.41 25.68
C SER A 4 46.02 12.50 26.52
N ASP A 5 46.31 13.74 26.13
CA ASP A 5 45.79 14.97 26.72
C ASP A 5 44.30 15.12 26.40
N LYS A 6 43.50 15.24 27.46
CA LYS A 6 42.09 15.65 27.41
C LYS A 6 42.01 17.17 27.37
N MET A 7 41.65 17.72 26.22
CA MET A 7 41.15 19.09 26.09
C MET A 7 39.73 19.18 26.67
N MET A 8 39.58 19.90 27.77
CA MET A 8 38.30 20.42 28.27
C MET A 8 37.96 21.72 27.52
N MET A 9 36.77 21.79 26.91
CA MET A 9 36.18 23.06 26.46
C MET A 9 35.32 23.68 27.58
N PRO A 10 35.33 25.02 27.75
CA PRO A 10 34.59 25.69 28.80
C PRO A 10 33.14 26.02 28.42
N ILE A 11 32.29 25.96 29.44
CA ILE A 11 30.88 26.38 29.48
C ILE A 11 30.79 27.92 29.40
N PRO A 12 29.89 28.52 28.61
CA PRO A 12 29.69 29.96 28.64
C PRO A 12 28.80 30.38 29.82
N ARG A 13 29.25 31.44 30.51
CA ARG A 13 28.57 32.13 31.61
C ARG A 13 27.40 32.97 31.09
N THR A 14 26.26 32.84 31.74
CA THR A 14 25.13 33.78 31.69
C THR A 14 25.49 35.05 32.44
N ILE A 15 25.46 36.20 31.75
CA ILE A 15 25.55 37.53 32.34
C ILE A 15 24.12 38.09 32.40
N CYS A 16 23.64 38.29 33.63
CA CYS A 16 22.55 39.20 33.94
C CYS A 16 23.06 40.65 33.93
N ASP A 17 22.09 41.54 33.79
CA ASP A 17 22.07 42.93 34.25
C ASP A 17 22.41 44.02 33.21
N ARG A 18 21.36 44.72 32.78
CA ARG A 18 21.34 46.18 32.64
C ARG A 18 19.92 46.70 32.45
N SER A 19 19.44 47.33 33.51
CA SER A 19 18.50 48.45 33.52
C SER A 19 18.69 49.43 32.36
N PHE A 20 17.59 49.84 31.72
CA PHE A 20 17.51 51.18 31.13
C PHE A 20 16.09 51.74 31.20
N GLN A 21 16.07 53.03 31.49
CA GLN A 21 14.97 53.86 31.97
C GLN A 21 13.88 54.16 30.93
N ASP A 22 12.68 54.37 31.49
CA ASP A 22 11.66 55.35 31.14
C ASP A 22 11.87 56.18 29.86
N GLN A 23 10.94 56.02 28.92
CA GLN A 23 10.54 57.09 28.02
C GLN A 23 9.02 57.20 27.88
N HIS A 24 8.61 58.46 27.83
CA HIS A 24 7.30 58.99 28.11
C HIS A 24 6.17 58.54 27.18
N ARG A 25 5.01 58.46 27.82
CA ARG A 25 3.65 58.38 27.26
C ARG A 25 3.41 59.44 26.17
N HIS A 26 2.95 58.99 25.00
CA HIS A 26 1.92 59.68 24.24
C HIS A 26 0.83 58.67 23.85
N SER A 27 -0.21 58.61 24.67
CA SER A 27 -1.42 57.84 24.44
C SER A 27 -2.34 58.59 23.49
N ALA A 28 -2.24 58.29 22.20
CA ALA A 28 -3.31 58.57 21.24
C ALA A 28 -4.45 57.58 21.52
N ARG A 29 -5.59 58.09 22.00
CA ARG A 29 -6.84 57.31 22.14
C ARG A 29 -7.37 57.00 20.74
N LEU A 30 -6.97 55.85 20.19
CA LEU A 30 -7.67 55.24 19.07
C LEU A 30 -9.02 54.68 19.58
N PRO A 31 -10.09 54.73 18.77
CA PRO A 31 -11.41 54.25 19.15
C PRO A 31 -11.33 52.75 19.50
N THR A 32 -11.53 52.46 20.78
CA THR A 32 -11.30 51.15 21.41
C THR A 32 -12.18 50.03 20.85
N SER A 33 -13.23 50.33 20.08
CA SER A 33 -14.15 49.32 19.54
C SER A 33 -13.65 48.61 18.28
N ALA A 34 -12.93 49.31 17.39
CA ALA A 34 -12.49 48.71 16.11
C ALA A 34 -11.31 47.75 16.30
N VAL A 35 -10.38 48.08 17.20
CA VAL A 35 -9.19 47.26 17.48
C VAL A 35 -9.56 45.96 18.19
N THR A 36 -10.53 45.99 19.12
CA THR A 36 -11.02 44.77 19.77
C THR A 36 -11.75 43.85 18.81
N VAL A 37 -12.56 44.38 17.89
CA VAL A 37 -13.25 43.56 16.88
C VAL A 37 -12.25 42.93 15.91
N ALA A 38 -11.24 43.68 15.45
CA ALA A 38 -10.19 43.15 14.59
C ALA A 38 -9.33 42.07 15.29
N LEU A 39 -8.98 42.26 16.57
CA LEU A 39 -8.25 41.25 17.36
C LEU A 39 -9.09 39.99 17.62
N LEU A 40 -10.40 40.14 17.82
CA LEU A 40 -11.30 39.02 18.08
C LEU A 40 -11.62 38.24 16.79
N ILE A 41 -11.73 38.92 15.65
CA ILE A 41 -11.78 38.27 14.32
C ILE A 41 -10.45 37.58 14.01
N PHE A 42 -9.31 38.23 14.28
CA PHE A 42 -8.00 37.62 14.12
C PHE A 42 -7.83 36.39 15.02
N TRP A 43 -8.25 36.46 16.29
CA TRP A 43 -8.24 35.31 17.19
C TRP A 43 -9.19 34.20 16.73
N LEU A 44 -10.40 34.52 16.26
CA LEU A 44 -11.33 33.52 15.72
C LEU A 44 -10.79 32.86 14.44
N VAL A 45 -10.07 33.60 13.59
CA VAL A 45 -9.47 33.06 12.35
C VAL A 45 -8.19 32.25 12.64
N VAL A 46 -7.37 32.67 13.60
CA VAL A 46 -6.09 32.01 13.94
C VAL A 46 -6.28 30.82 14.89
N PHE A 47 -7.28 30.87 15.78
CA PHE A 47 -7.59 29.80 16.74
C PHE A 47 -8.84 29.00 16.42
N SER A 48 -9.43 29.17 15.23
CA SER A 48 -10.28 28.11 14.69
C SER A 48 -9.43 26.84 14.69
N PRO A 49 -9.72 25.84 15.54
CA PRO A 49 -8.95 24.60 15.54
C PRO A 49 -8.99 24.16 14.09
N SER A 50 -7.83 24.09 13.46
CA SER A 50 -7.73 23.55 12.12
C SER A 50 -8.19 22.11 12.29
N SER A 51 -9.48 21.87 12.04
CA SER A 51 -10.07 20.56 12.01
C SER A 51 -9.33 19.86 10.91
N VAL A 52 -8.23 19.19 11.28
CA VAL A 52 -7.46 18.38 10.35
C VAL A 52 -8.47 17.35 9.92
N ALA A 53 -8.98 17.51 8.70
CA ALA A 53 -9.94 16.60 8.12
C ALA A 53 -9.28 15.22 8.10
N GLN A 54 -9.55 14.43 9.14
CA GLN A 54 -9.19 13.03 9.18
C GLN A 54 -10.21 12.36 8.31
N THR A 55 -9.78 11.91 7.12
CA THR A 55 -10.68 11.13 6.28
C THR A 55 -11.20 9.96 7.09
N ALA A 56 -12.51 9.73 6.98
CA ALA A 56 -13.18 8.71 7.77
C ALA A 56 -12.44 7.37 7.65
N GLU A 57 -11.90 6.90 8.78
CA GLU A 57 -11.27 5.59 8.84
C GLU A 57 -12.25 4.54 8.34
N LYS A 58 -11.78 3.62 7.49
CA LYS A 58 -12.64 2.55 7.01
C LYS A 58 -13.12 1.71 8.18
N THR A 59 -14.38 1.33 8.14
CA THR A 59 -15.01 0.45 9.13
C THR A 59 -15.00 -1.00 8.64
N PRO A 60 -15.23 -1.98 9.51
CA PRO A 60 -15.46 -3.36 9.04
C PRO A 60 -16.68 -3.48 8.11
N GLY A 61 -17.65 -2.56 8.16
CA GLY A 61 -18.75 -2.45 7.20
C GLY A 61 -18.27 -2.16 5.78
N ASP A 62 -17.38 -1.18 5.63
CA ASP A 62 -16.77 -0.84 4.33
C ASP A 62 -15.99 -2.02 3.74
N VAL A 63 -15.23 -2.73 4.59
CA VAL A 63 -14.52 -3.93 4.19
C VAL A 63 -15.50 -5.03 3.76
N TYR A 64 -16.54 -5.28 4.56
CA TYR A 64 -17.56 -6.30 4.26
C TYR A 64 -18.25 -6.05 2.91
N HIS A 65 -18.54 -4.79 2.59
CA HIS A 65 -19.08 -4.41 1.29
C HIS A 65 -18.12 -4.80 0.14
N GLN A 66 -16.81 -4.56 0.27
CA GLN A 66 -15.84 -5.03 -0.73
C GLN A 66 -15.75 -6.56 -0.79
N VAL A 67 -15.91 -7.26 0.34
CA VAL A 67 -15.95 -8.73 0.38
C VAL A 67 -17.18 -9.26 -0.36
N ARG A 68 -18.34 -8.61 -0.27
CA ARG A 68 -19.54 -8.97 -1.04
C ARG A 68 -19.31 -8.90 -2.54
N LEU A 69 -18.74 -7.79 -3.03
CA LEU A 69 -18.37 -7.66 -4.44
C LEU A 69 -17.32 -8.71 -4.86
N LEU A 70 -16.40 -9.08 -3.97
CA LEU A 70 -15.45 -10.18 -4.19
C LEU A 70 -16.16 -11.55 -4.24
N THR A 71 -17.14 -11.81 -3.36
CA THR A 71 -17.95 -13.03 -3.38
C THR A 71 -18.60 -13.23 -4.74
N ASP A 72 -19.21 -12.18 -5.28
CA ASP A 72 -19.92 -12.30 -6.55
C ASP A 72 -18.93 -12.49 -7.72
N ALA A 73 -17.75 -11.88 -7.65
CA ALA A 73 -16.66 -12.13 -8.60
C ALA A 73 -16.20 -13.60 -8.57
N VAL A 74 -16.12 -14.21 -7.39
CA VAL A 74 -15.78 -15.64 -7.26
C VAL A 74 -16.92 -16.54 -7.75
N ARG A 75 -18.18 -16.17 -7.51
CA ARG A 75 -19.33 -16.89 -8.09
C ARG A 75 -19.30 -16.86 -9.61
N GLN A 76 -18.99 -15.71 -10.19
CA GLN A 76 -18.83 -15.58 -11.64
C GLN A 76 -17.67 -16.44 -12.14
N LEU A 77 -16.51 -16.41 -11.47
CA LEU A 77 -15.38 -17.29 -11.81
C LEU A 77 -15.78 -18.78 -11.77
N ARG A 78 -16.52 -19.21 -10.74
CA ARG A 78 -17.02 -20.58 -10.61
C ARG A 78 -17.94 -20.98 -11.77
N ARG A 79 -18.89 -20.11 -12.15
CA ARG A 79 -19.77 -20.33 -13.32
C ARG A 79 -18.97 -20.47 -14.61
N GLU A 80 -17.98 -19.60 -14.84
CA GLU A 80 -17.10 -19.67 -16.02
C GLU A 80 -16.24 -20.95 -16.07
N ASN A 81 -16.05 -21.61 -14.92
CA ASN A 81 -15.36 -22.90 -14.79
C ASN A 81 -16.32 -24.09 -14.61
N ASN A 82 -17.63 -23.94 -14.84
CA ASN A 82 -18.64 -24.99 -14.70
C ASN A 82 -18.69 -25.65 -13.31
N ILE A 83 -18.37 -24.90 -12.25
CA ILE A 83 -18.43 -25.37 -10.86
C ILE A 83 -19.85 -25.15 -10.32
N THR A 84 -20.57 -26.24 -10.07
CA THR A 84 -21.99 -26.25 -9.67
C THR A 84 -22.22 -26.56 -8.19
N THR A 85 -21.17 -26.86 -7.43
CA THR A 85 -21.29 -27.13 -5.99
C THR A 85 -21.91 -25.92 -5.26
N PRO A 86 -22.66 -26.16 -4.17
CA PRO A 86 -23.23 -25.08 -3.36
C PRO A 86 -22.15 -24.14 -2.82
N TRP A 87 -22.52 -22.87 -2.60
CA TRP A 87 -21.64 -21.92 -1.93
C TRP A 87 -21.39 -22.38 -0.49
N PRO A 88 -20.13 -22.42 -0.02
CA PRO A 88 -19.83 -22.86 1.34
C PRO A 88 -20.37 -21.86 2.36
N TYR A 89 -20.74 -22.36 3.54
CA TYR A 89 -21.18 -21.55 4.67
C TYR A 89 -20.19 -21.68 5.82
N VAL A 90 -19.84 -20.56 6.45
CA VAL A 90 -18.97 -20.52 7.64
C VAL A 90 -19.67 -19.71 8.73
N ASP A 91 -19.87 -20.35 9.88
CA ASP A 91 -20.47 -19.71 11.05
C ASP A 91 -19.55 -18.59 11.59
N ASP A 92 -20.13 -17.40 11.83
CA ASP A 92 -19.45 -16.21 12.32
C ASP A 92 -19.48 -16.08 13.86
N ALA A 93 -20.25 -16.90 14.56
CA ALA A 93 -20.54 -16.76 15.99
C ALA A 93 -19.40 -17.22 16.91
N GLU A 94 -18.48 -18.07 16.46
CA GLU A 94 -17.61 -18.81 17.39
C GLU A 94 -16.31 -18.10 17.81
N ALA A 95 -15.83 -17.07 17.09
CA ALA A 95 -14.62 -16.35 17.50
C ALA A 95 -14.60 -14.86 17.16
N VAL A 96 -14.15 -14.08 18.16
CA VAL A 96 -13.85 -12.65 18.00
C VAL A 96 -12.58 -12.51 17.16
N ARG A 97 -12.76 -12.10 15.91
CA ARG A 97 -11.66 -11.79 14.98
C ARG A 97 -11.39 -10.28 15.00
N THR A 98 -10.15 -9.95 14.68
CA THR A 98 -9.62 -8.58 14.61
C THR A 98 -9.05 -8.32 13.21
N PRO A 99 -8.81 -7.06 12.82
CA PRO A 99 -8.35 -6.74 11.46
C PRO A 99 -7.13 -7.53 10.96
N ARG A 100 -6.15 -7.82 11.83
CA ARG A 100 -5.00 -8.69 11.49
C ARG A 100 -5.38 -10.08 11.00
N HIS A 101 -6.40 -10.71 11.59
CA HIS A 101 -6.89 -12.01 11.15
C HIS A 101 -7.53 -11.93 9.77
N VAL A 102 -8.32 -10.88 9.55
CA VAL A 102 -8.97 -10.61 8.27
C VAL A 102 -7.92 -10.35 7.19
N PHE A 103 -6.90 -9.56 7.49
CA PHE A 103 -5.77 -9.29 6.60
C PHE A 103 -5.04 -10.58 6.23
N GLN A 104 -4.70 -11.42 7.22
CA GLN A 104 -4.06 -12.71 6.97
C GLN A 104 -4.92 -13.62 6.07
N LYS A 105 -6.24 -13.66 6.26
CA LYS A 105 -7.15 -14.42 5.41
C LYS A 105 -7.20 -13.84 3.99
N ALA A 106 -7.16 -12.52 3.85
CA ALA A 106 -7.07 -11.86 2.55
C ALA A 106 -5.76 -12.21 1.81
N LEU A 107 -4.61 -12.29 2.52
CA LEU A 107 -3.34 -12.72 1.92
C LEU A 107 -3.37 -14.17 1.43
N GLU A 108 -4.02 -15.06 2.17
CA GLU A 108 -4.23 -16.45 1.75
C GLU A 108 -5.04 -16.53 0.45
N ILE A 109 -6.15 -15.78 0.37
CA ILE A 109 -6.98 -15.72 -0.86
C ILE A 109 -6.16 -15.15 -2.01
N LEU A 110 -5.32 -14.13 -1.77
CA LEU A 110 -4.44 -13.58 -2.81
C LEU A 110 -3.44 -14.63 -3.31
N GLY A 111 -2.92 -15.48 -2.41
CA GLY A 111 -2.11 -16.64 -2.76
C GLY A 111 -2.86 -17.66 -3.62
N LYS A 112 -4.13 -17.97 -3.27
CA LYS A 112 -5.00 -18.82 -4.08
C LYS A 112 -5.24 -18.23 -5.48
N ILE A 113 -5.54 -16.94 -5.59
CA ILE A 113 -5.66 -16.24 -6.88
C ILE A 113 -4.36 -16.31 -7.67
N SER A 114 -3.21 -16.06 -7.04
CA SER A 114 -1.90 -16.15 -7.69
C SER A 114 -1.63 -17.55 -8.27
N ARG A 115 -1.94 -18.61 -7.52
CA ARG A 115 -1.86 -20.00 -8.00
C ARG A 115 -2.83 -20.27 -9.14
N TYR A 116 -4.07 -19.80 -9.06
CA TYR A 116 -5.04 -19.94 -10.15
C TYR A 116 -4.49 -19.31 -11.43
N ARG A 117 -3.94 -18.09 -11.33
CA ARG A 117 -3.33 -17.39 -12.46
C ARG A 117 -2.15 -18.14 -13.07
N ALA A 118 -1.24 -18.62 -12.24
CA ALA A 118 -0.04 -19.33 -12.69
C ALA A 118 -0.36 -20.72 -13.28
N ASN A 119 -1.23 -21.48 -12.62
CA ASN A 119 -1.43 -22.90 -12.90
C ASN A 119 -2.62 -23.19 -13.80
N ILE A 120 -3.70 -22.40 -13.71
CA ILE A 120 -4.95 -22.62 -14.44
C ILE A 120 -5.06 -21.62 -15.59
N ALA A 121 -5.11 -20.31 -15.30
CA ALA A 121 -5.32 -19.29 -16.33
C ALA A 121 -4.08 -19.02 -17.22
N LYS A 122 -2.89 -19.46 -16.80
CA LYS A 122 -1.60 -19.23 -17.47
C LYS A 122 -1.31 -17.75 -17.75
N THR A 123 -1.81 -16.86 -16.89
CA THR A 123 -1.62 -15.40 -16.97
C THR A 123 -0.54 -14.88 -16.02
N GLY A 124 0.38 -15.75 -15.58
CA GLY A 124 1.48 -15.41 -14.67
C GLY A 124 1.07 -15.21 -13.21
N ALA A 125 1.96 -15.58 -12.29
CA ALA A 125 1.77 -15.34 -10.87
C ALA A 125 1.76 -13.84 -10.54
N ILE A 126 1.08 -13.48 -9.45
CA ILE A 126 1.09 -12.14 -8.86
C ILE A 126 1.75 -12.18 -7.49
N THR A 127 2.21 -11.03 -7.01
CA THR A 127 2.84 -10.95 -5.69
C THR A 127 1.83 -11.10 -4.56
N VAL A 128 2.20 -11.85 -3.52
CA VAL A 128 1.48 -11.86 -2.25
C VAL A 128 2.34 -11.06 -1.26
N PRO A 129 1.85 -9.93 -0.72
CA PRO A 129 2.64 -9.16 0.23
C PRO A 129 2.81 -9.99 1.50
N ARG A 130 3.93 -9.78 2.17
CA ARG A 130 4.19 -10.39 3.47
C ARG A 130 3.38 -9.69 4.53
N PHE A 131 3.03 -10.43 5.57
CA PHE A 131 2.32 -9.86 6.70
C PHE A 131 3.23 -8.87 7.43
N HIS A 132 2.71 -7.67 7.73
CA HIS A 132 3.49 -6.58 8.31
C HIS A 132 3.74 -6.81 9.80
N GLY A 133 4.93 -6.44 10.28
CA GLY A 133 5.25 -6.43 11.71
C GLY A 133 4.67 -5.21 12.44
N ARG A 134 3.40 -4.86 12.18
CA ARG A 134 2.70 -3.72 12.80
C ARG A 134 1.23 -4.03 13.08
N ASP A 135 0.58 -3.16 13.85
CA ASP A 135 -0.87 -3.21 14.00
C ASP A 135 -1.56 -3.00 12.66
N ILE A 136 -2.41 -3.95 12.29
CA ILE A 136 -3.18 -3.90 11.05
C ILE A 136 -4.48 -3.14 11.30
N THR A 137 -4.71 -2.12 10.49
CA THR A 137 -5.89 -1.27 10.50
C THR A 137 -6.98 -1.77 9.53
N PRO A 138 -8.25 -1.41 9.73
CA PRO A 138 -9.29 -1.66 8.73
C PRO A 138 -8.99 -1.07 7.35
N ASN A 139 -8.26 0.05 7.28
CA ASN A 139 -7.83 0.67 6.02
C ASN A 139 -6.94 -0.28 5.21
N GLU A 140 -5.98 -0.94 5.84
CA GLU A 140 -5.09 -1.91 5.17
C GLU A 140 -5.84 -3.17 4.73
N VAL A 141 -6.79 -3.64 5.55
CA VAL A 141 -7.69 -4.73 5.17
C VAL A 141 -8.52 -4.33 3.95
N PHE A 142 -9.13 -3.15 3.96
CA PHE A 142 -9.91 -2.60 2.86
C PHE A 142 -9.09 -2.56 1.57
N SER A 143 -7.90 -1.96 1.60
CA SER A 143 -7.01 -1.89 0.43
C SER A 143 -6.63 -3.27 -0.10
N THR A 144 -6.43 -4.26 0.77
CA THR A 144 -6.09 -5.62 0.38
C THR A 144 -7.28 -6.35 -0.25
N VAL A 145 -8.49 -6.19 0.29
CA VAL A 145 -9.71 -6.77 -0.29
C VAL A 145 -10.06 -6.11 -1.63
N VAL A 146 -9.87 -4.79 -1.76
CA VAL A 146 -10.00 -4.09 -3.04
C VAL A 146 -9.03 -4.68 -4.07
N ARG A 147 -7.78 -4.95 -3.67
CA ARG A 147 -6.80 -5.61 -4.54
C ARG A 147 -7.26 -7.02 -4.95
N LEU A 148 -7.74 -7.84 -4.01
CA LEU A 148 -8.27 -9.17 -4.33
C LEU A 148 -9.34 -9.10 -5.42
N ARG A 149 -10.30 -8.18 -5.26
CA ARG A 149 -11.37 -7.96 -6.23
C ARG A 149 -10.80 -7.56 -7.59
N GLN A 150 -9.90 -6.58 -7.63
CA GLN A 150 -9.30 -6.11 -8.87
C GLN A 150 -8.49 -7.19 -9.60
N GLU A 151 -7.70 -7.98 -8.86
CA GLU A 151 -6.92 -9.09 -9.45
C GLU A 151 -7.85 -10.18 -10.02
N LEU A 152 -8.97 -10.44 -9.35
CA LEU A 152 -9.97 -11.39 -9.82
C LEU A 152 -10.74 -10.85 -11.03
N THR A 153 -11.12 -9.57 -11.05
CA THR A 153 -11.80 -8.95 -12.20
C THR A 153 -10.98 -9.05 -13.49
N LEU A 154 -9.65 -9.02 -13.41
CA LEU A 154 -8.78 -9.23 -14.57
C LEU A 154 -8.90 -10.65 -15.18
N LEU A 155 -9.51 -11.59 -14.46
CA LEU A 155 -9.73 -12.97 -14.90
C LEU A 155 -11.16 -13.24 -15.41
N LEU A 156 -12.08 -12.29 -15.21
CA LEU A 156 -13.50 -12.45 -15.57
C LEU A 156 -13.79 -11.86 -16.95
N LYS A 157 -14.76 -12.44 -17.66
CA LYS A 157 -15.20 -11.93 -18.97
C LYS A 157 -16.21 -10.78 -18.88
N HIS A 158 -17.02 -10.76 -17.82
CA HIS A 158 -18.13 -9.82 -17.65
C HIS A 158 -17.89 -8.87 -16.48
N GLN A 159 -18.29 -7.62 -16.64
CA GLN A 159 -18.29 -6.64 -15.56
C GLN A 159 -19.43 -6.91 -14.59
N MET A 160 -19.18 -6.61 -13.33
CA MET A 160 -20.12 -6.82 -12.23
C MET A 160 -20.90 -5.55 -11.94
N GLN A 161 -22.18 -5.71 -11.57
CA GLN A 161 -22.99 -4.60 -11.06
C GLN A 161 -22.67 -4.34 -9.59
N GLU A 162 -22.79 -3.09 -9.15
CA GLU A 162 -22.56 -2.70 -7.75
C GLU A 162 -23.79 -2.98 -6.89
N GLU A 163 -23.56 -3.54 -5.69
CA GLU A 163 -24.60 -3.79 -4.67
C GLU A 163 -24.68 -2.65 -3.64
N GLN A 164 -25.79 -2.59 -2.90
CA GLN A 164 -25.99 -1.63 -1.81
C GLN A 164 -25.04 -1.86 -0.63
N ARG A 165 -24.69 -0.78 0.08
CA ARG A 165 -23.84 -0.84 1.28
C ARG A 165 -24.64 -1.38 2.48
N LEU A 166 -24.04 -2.29 3.24
CA LEU A 166 -24.60 -2.81 4.48
C LEU A 166 -23.86 -2.20 5.68
N ALA A 167 -24.59 -1.62 6.62
CA ALA A 167 -24.06 -1.13 7.89
C ALA A 167 -23.91 -2.26 8.93
N ASN A 168 -23.22 -1.97 10.04
CA ASN A 168 -23.18 -2.80 11.26
C ASN A 168 -22.49 -4.16 11.12
N LYS A 169 -21.37 -4.23 10.41
CA LYS A 169 -20.53 -5.45 10.36
C LYS A 169 -19.34 -5.36 11.29
N THR A 170 -18.85 -6.51 11.72
CA THR A 170 -17.66 -6.68 12.57
C THR A 170 -16.56 -7.41 11.79
N SER A 171 -15.32 -7.38 12.30
CA SER A 171 -14.22 -8.13 11.69
C SER A 171 -14.47 -9.65 11.63
N SER A 172 -15.28 -10.23 12.54
CA SER A 172 -15.66 -11.64 12.48
C SER A 172 -16.54 -11.95 11.26
N HIS A 173 -17.54 -11.11 10.98
CA HIS A 173 -18.37 -11.24 9.77
C HIS A 173 -17.51 -11.18 8.49
N VAL A 174 -16.55 -10.25 8.44
CA VAL A 174 -15.63 -10.11 7.30
C VAL A 174 -14.74 -11.34 7.17
N TYR A 175 -14.20 -11.84 8.27
CA TYR A 175 -13.37 -13.06 8.28
C TYR A 175 -14.16 -14.29 7.81
N ALA A 176 -15.39 -14.48 8.29
CA ALA A 176 -16.26 -15.58 7.89
C ALA A 176 -16.54 -15.54 6.37
N ALA A 177 -16.94 -14.38 5.84
CA ALA A 177 -17.20 -14.21 4.40
C ALA A 177 -15.94 -14.42 3.54
N LEU A 178 -14.76 -13.96 3.98
CA LEU A 178 -13.50 -14.29 3.32
C LEU A 178 -13.16 -15.79 3.42
N SER A 179 -13.56 -16.46 4.50
CA SER A 179 -13.34 -17.89 4.66
C SER A 179 -14.21 -18.71 3.72
N GLU A 180 -15.48 -18.33 3.53
CA GLU A 180 -16.35 -18.87 2.48
C GLU A 180 -15.73 -18.69 1.09
N ILE A 181 -15.25 -17.47 0.78
CA ILE A 181 -14.56 -17.20 -0.49
C ILE A 181 -13.33 -18.10 -0.67
N SER A 182 -12.53 -18.24 0.39
CA SER A 182 -11.32 -19.06 0.34
C SER A 182 -11.65 -20.53 0.05
N ILE A 183 -12.69 -21.08 0.70
CA ILE A 183 -13.19 -22.45 0.45
C ILE A 183 -13.76 -22.54 -0.98
N ALA A 184 -14.54 -21.55 -1.42
CA ALA A 184 -15.19 -21.55 -2.72
C ALA A 184 -14.18 -21.53 -3.89
N LEU A 185 -13.02 -20.91 -3.70
CA LEU A 185 -11.92 -20.91 -4.67
C LEU A 185 -11.18 -22.25 -4.74
N GLU A 186 -11.32 -23.15 -3.76
CA GLU A 186 -10.56 -24.40 -3.76
C GLU A 186 -10.88 -25.26 -4.98
N GLU A 187 -12.15 -25.29 -5.37
CA GLU A 187 -12.61 -26.04 -6.52
C GLU A 187 -12.12 -25.46 -7.85
N THR A 188 -11.91 -24.13 -7.91
CA THR A 188 -11.31 -23.48 -9.09
C THR A 188 -9.84 -23.85 -9.27
N LEU A 189 -9.18 -24.34 -8.22
CA LEU A 189 -7.79 -24.80 -8.24
C LEU A 189 -7.67 -26.31 -8.53
N GLY A 190 -8.79 -27.03 -8.63
CA GLY A 190 -8.82 -28.49 -8.84
C GLY A 190 -8.83 -29.30 -7.53
N LEU A 191 -8.54 -30.61 -7.64
CA LEU A 191 -8.77 -31.59 -6.56
C LEU A 191 -8.04 -31.31 -5.23
N ARG A 192 -7.00 -30.47 -5.21
CA ARG A 192 -6.23 -30.14 -3.99
C ARG A 192 -5.73 -28.70 -4.02
N SER A 193 -6.50 -27.78 -3.45
CA SER A 193 -6.17 -26.35 -3.37
C SER A 193 -5.03 -26.03 -2.38
N ILE A 194 -4.96 -26.82 -1.30
CA ILE A 194 -3.94 -26.77 -0.24
C ILE A 194 -3.43 -28.19 0.00
N THR A 195 -2.14 -28.38 -0.20
CA THR A 195 -1.45 -29.65 -0.01
C THR A 195 -0.80 -29.73 1.37
N PRO A 196 -0.55 -30.94 1.93
CA PRO A 196 0.21 -31.10 3.16
C PRO A 196 1.60 -30.44 3.11
N SER A 197 2.23 -30.40 1.94
CA SER A 197 3.48 -29.67 1.69
C SER A 197 3.36 -28.17 1.93
N GLU A 198 2.25 -27.55 1.53
CA GLU A 198 2.01 -26.12 1.80
C GLU A 198 1.73 -25.84 3.27
N VAL A 199 0.98 -26.72 3.94
CA VAL A 199 0.79 -26.65 5.41
C VAL A 199 2.14 -26.77 6.12
N TYR A 200 3.01 -27.67 5.65
CA TYR A 200 4.36 -27.82 6.18
C TYR A 200 5.22 -26.56 5.97
N MET A 201 5.22 -25.96 4.77
CA MET A 201 5.92 -24.69 4.54
C MET A 201 5.42 -23.59 5.49
N ARG A 202 4.11 -23.47 5.67
CA ARG A 202 3.50 -22.53 6.61
C ARG A 202 3.95 -22.80 8.06
N SER A 203 4.06 -24.07 8.45
CA SER A 203 4.55 -24.46 9.77
C SER A 203 6.02 -24.09 9.98
N LEU A 204 6.86 -24.13 8.95
CA LEU A 204 8.25 -23.68 9.01
C LEU A 204 8.34 -22.16 9.23
N GLN A 205 7.49 -21.38 8.56
CA GLN A 205 7.42 -19.92 8.79
C GLN A 205 7.07 -19.60 10.25
N VAL A 206 6.16 -20.37 10.86
CA VAL A 206 5.80 -20.25 12.28
C VAL A 206 6.98 -20.62 13.19
N VAL A 207 7.72 -21.68 12.87
CA VAL A 207 8.95 -22.05 13.61
C VAL A 207 10.01 -20.94 13.54
N GLU A 208 10.25 -20.37 12.35
CA GLU A 208 11.21 -19.27 12.16
C GLU A 208 10.84 -18.03 13.00
N LEU A 209 9.56 -17.68 13.07
CA LEU A 209 9.09 -16.61 13.94
C LEU A 209 9.31 -16.92 15.43
N ALA A 210 9.03 -18.15 15.87
CA ALA A 210 9.28 -18.57 17.25
C ALA A 210 10.78 -18.54 17.59
N LEU A 211 11.65 -19.01 16.68
CA LEU A 211 13.11 -18.93 16.82
C LEU A 211 13.58 -17.48 16.93
N PHE A 212 13.04 -16.59 16.11
CA PHE A 212 13.40 -15.17 16.13
C PHE A 212 12.98 -14.49 17.43
N LEU A 213 11.75 -14.72 17.89
CA LEU A 213 11.28 -14.21 19.18
C LEU A 213 12.12 -14.76 20.34
N ARG A 214 12.55 -16.01 20.26
CA ARG A 214 13.44 -16.60 21.26
C ARG A 214 14.80 -15.94 21.29
N ARG A 215 15.42 -15.77 20.13
CA ARG A 215 16.72 -15.12 19.98
C ARG A 215 16.69 -13.66 20.43
N SER A 216 15.62 -12.92 20.12
CA SER A 216 15.46 -11.52 20.52
C SER A 216 15.23 -11.33 22.02
N GLN A 217 15.04 -12.41 22.78
CA GLN A 217 14.99 -12.39 24.24
C GLN A 217 16.27 -12.97 24.87
N GLY A 218 17.31 -13.24 24.07
CA GLY A 218 18.58 -13.80 24.56
C GLY A 218 18.46 -15.20 25.16
N LEU A 219 17.45 -15.98 24.77
CA LEU A 219 17.23 -17.33 25.32
C LEU A 219 18.08 -18.39 24.58
N PRO A 220 18.51 -19.49 25.26
CA PRO A 220 19.31 -20.54 24.65
C PRO A 220 18.60 -21.19 23.45
N MET A 221 19.29 -21.29 22.31
CA MET A 221 18.71 -21.81 21.07
C MET A 221 18.66 -23.35 21.00
N GLU A 222 19.29 -24.03 21.97
CA GLU A 222 19.33 -25.50 22.08
C GLU A 222 17.99 -26.05 22.61
N VAL A 223 16.97 -26.02 21.74
CA VAL A 223 15.68 -26.67 22.01
C VAL A 223 15.54 -27.84 21.06
N ALA A 224 15.63 -29.06 21.61
CA ALA A 224 15.54 -30.29 20.84
C ALA A 224 14.24 -30.34 20.03
N LYS A 225 14.36 -30.61 18.73
CA LYS A 225 13.19 -30.84 17.88
C LYS A 225 12.50 -32.13 18.34
N PRO A 226 11.18 -32.13 18.61
CA PRO A 226 10.48 -33.32 19.09
C PRO A 226 10.55 -34.45 18.05
N PRO A 227 10.50 -35.73 18.45
CA PRO A 227 10.51 -36.84 17.51
C PRO A 227 9.29 -36.79 16.59
N ARG A 228 9.47 -37.23 15.33
CA ARG A 228 8.38 -37.30 14.35
C ARG A 228 7.47 -38.49 14.67
N GLY A 229 6.16 -38.27 14.64
CA GLY A 229 5.17 -39.33 14.76
C GLY A 229 5.04 -40.17 13.47
N GLN A 230 4.13 -41.14 13.48
CA GLN A 230 3.77 -41.92 12.31
C GLN A 230 2.25 -42.04 12.17
N GLY A 231 1.77 -41.98 10.93
CA GLY A 231 0.37 -42.27 10.57
C GLY A 231 -0.65 -41.28 11.11
N LYS A 232 -0.26 -40.03 11.39
CA LYS A 232 -1.19 -39.03 11.92
C LYS A 232 -2.02 -38.39 10.80
N LEU A 233 -3.24 -38.02 11.16
CA LEU A 233 -4.24 -37.41 10.29
C LEU A 233 -4.33 -35.89 10.51
N PRO A 234 -4.94 -35.11 9.59
CA PRO A 234 -5.05 -33.65 9.71
C PRO A 234 -5.70 -33.16 11.01
N ASN A 235 -6.63 -33.90 11.60
CA ASN A 235 -7.24 -33.56 12.90
C ASN A 235 -6.22 -33.53 14.06
N HIS A 236 -5.18 -34.38 14.01
CA HIS A 236 -4.09 -34.38 14.98
C HIS A 236 -3.15 -33.19 14.78
N ALA A 237 -2.93 -32.79 13.52
CA ALA A 237 -2.19 -31.59 13.19
C ALA A 237 -2.95 -30.35 13.69
N LEU A 238 -4.25 -30.23 13.41
CA LEU A 238 -5.09 -29.14 13.92
C LEU A 238 -5.06 -29.05 15.45
N LYS A 239 -5.18 -30.18 16.15
CA LYS A 239 -5.03 -30.23 17.60
C LYS A 239 -3.68 -29.66 18.07
N SER A 240 -2.59 -30.06 17.43
CA SER A 240 -1.25 -29.57 17.78
C SER A 240 -1.07 -28.07 17.50
N VAL A 241 -1.76 -27.53 16.48
CA VAL A 241 -1.81 -26.08 16.24
C VAL A 241 -2.62 -25.36 17.31
N ASN A 242 -3.73 -25.92 17.77
CA ASN A 242 -4.50 -25.37 18.88
C ASN A 242 -3.70 -25.37 20.19
N ASP A 243 -2.89 -26.40 20.43
CA ASP A 243 -1.96 -26.43 21.57
C ASP A 243 -0.93 -25.30 21.48
N LEU A 244 -0.38 -25.04 20.28
CA LEU A 244 0.49 -23.89 20.02
C LEU A 244 -0.24 -22.55 20.25
N LEU A 245 -1.47 -22.40 19.76
CA LEU A 245 -2.27 -21.18 19.98
C LEU A 245 -2.54 -20.95 21.48
N ALA A 246 -2.76 -22.00 22.26
CA ALA A 246 -2.89 -21.89 23.72
C ALA A 246 -1.59 -21.38 24.38
N ARG A 247 -0.42 -21.76 23.85
CA ARG A 247 0.87 -21.21 24.28
C ARG A 247 1.08 -19.76 23.87
N ILE A 248 0.70 -19.40 22.65
CA ILE A 248 0.69 -18.00 22.20
C ILE A 248 -0.22 -17.17 23.11
N GLN A 249 -1.43 -17.66 23.42
CA GLN A 249 -2.36 -17.01 24.32
C GLN A 249 -1.75 -16.75 25.71
N HIS A 250 -0.99 -17.71 26.23
CA HIS A 250 -0.30 -17.56 27.51
C HIS A 250 0.80 -16.48 27.43
N ALA A 251 1.64 -16.51 26.39
CA ALA A 251 2.64 -15.49 26.13
C ALA A 251 2.02 -14.08 26.02
N GLU A 252 0.88 -13.95 25.35
CA GLU A 252 0.15 -12.69 25.21
C GLU A 252 -0.33 -12.14 26.56
N ARG A 253 -0.85 -13.00 27.46
CA ARG A 253 -1.22 -12.57 28.81
C ARG A 253 -0.01 -12.04 29.58
N ASN A 254 1.13 -12.72 29.47
CA ASN A 254 2.36 -12.33 30.15
C ASN A 254 2.96 -11.02 29.58
N LEU A 255 2.63 -10.68 28.33
CA LEU A 255 2.96 -9.40 27.69
C LEU A 255 1.91 -8.30 27.89
N TRP A 256 0.91 -8.55 28.75
CA TRP A 256 -0.26 -7.68 29.00
C TRP A 256 -1.03 -7.31 27.73
N MET A 257 -1.16 -8.27 26.82
CA MET A 257 -1.94 -8.13 25.60
C MET A 257 -3.30 -8.80 25.79
N LYS A 258 -4.35 -8.27 25.14
CA LYS A 258 -5.65 -8.98 25.07
C LYS A 258 -5.45 -10.31 24.32
N PRO A 259 -5.61 -11.47 24.98
CA PRO A 259 -5.30 -12.76 24.38
C PRO A 259 -6.28 -13.11 23.24
N LEU A 260 -5.81 -13.89 22.27
CA LEU A 260 -6.68 -14.52 21.26
C LEU A 260 -7.77 -15.38 21.94
N THR A 261 -8.99 -15.38 21.39
CA THR A 261 -10.04 -16.35 21.74
C THR A 261 -9.87 -17.62 20.90
N LEU A 262 -9.68 -18.76 21.56
CA LEU A 262 -9.53 -20.05 20.89
C LEU A 262 -10.88 -20.53 20.35
N THR A 263 -10.94 -20.89 19.07
CA THR A 263 -12.10 -21.56 18.47
C THR A 263 -12.16 -23.01 18.92
N GLN A 264 -13.36 -23.54 19.12
CA GLN A 264 -13.53 -24.97 19.31
C GLN A 264 -13.16 -25.70 18.00
N GLN A 265 -12.60 -26.91 18.13
CA GLN A 265 -12.30 -27.72 16.96
C GLN A 265 -13.62 -28.17 16.32
N PRO A 266 -13.82 -27.95 15.01
CA PRO A 266 -15.08 -28.32 14.38
C PRO A 266 -15.26 -29.84 14.40
N ARG A 267 -16.48 -30.30 14.67
CA ARG A 267 -16.87 -31.72 14.71
C ARG A 267 -17.10 -32.30 13.31
N ARG A 268 -16.17 -32.08 12.38
CA ARG A 268 -16.21 -32.61 11.01
C ARG A 268 -14.87 -33.21 10.59
N VAL A 269 -14.82 -33.83 9.42
CA VAL A 269 -13.56 -34.25 8.81
C VAL A 269 -12.68 -33.02 8.57
N ILE A 270 -11.50 -33.03 9.17
CA ILE A 270 -10.51 -31.95 9.08
C ILE A 270 -9.72 -32.11 7.79
N ALA A 271 -9.69 -31.06 6.98
CA ALA A 271 -8.91 -30.98 5.76
C ALA A 271 -7.55 -30.27 6.02
N PRO A 272 -6.57 -30.41 5.11
CA PRO A 272 -5.33 -29.63 5.17
C PRO A 272 -5.55 -28.11 5.19
N SER A 273 -6.60 -27.60 4.54
CA SER A 273 -6.98 -26.19 4.54
C SER A 273 -7.33 -25.70 5.96
N ASP A 274 -8.03 -26.50 6.76
CA ASP A 274 -8.34 -26.15 8.16
C ASP A 274 -7.05 -25.97 9.00
N VAL A 275 -6.04 -26.83 8.77
CA VAL A 275 -4.74 -26.72 9.44
C VAL A 275 -3.95 -25.51 8.93
N PHE A 276 -4.01 -25.23 7.63
CA PHE A 276 -3.37 -24.07 7.00
C PHE A 276 -3.92 -22.76 7.59
N ASP A 277 -5.26 -22.66 7.71
CA ASP A 277 -5.96 -21.52 8.28
C ASP A 277 -5.57 -21.29 9.74
N ALA A 278 -5.54 -22.36 10.55
CA ALA A 278 -5.13 -22.28 11.96
C ALA A 278 -3.65 -21.83 12.09
N MET A 279 -2.76 -22.32 11.22
CA MET A 279 -1.38 -21.82 11.15
C MET A 279 -1.32 -20.35 10.69
N GLY A 280 -2.25 -19.94 9.84
CA GLY A 280 -2.49 -18.55 9.48
C GLY A 280 -2.70 -17.66 10.70
N VAL A 281 -3.62 -18.08 11.58
CA VAL A 281 -3.92 -17.41 12.85
C VAL A 281 -2.68 -17.37 13.76
N SER A 282 -1.98 -18.50 13.93
CA SER A 282 -0.75 -18.55 14.73
C SER A 282 0.29 -17.54 14.25
N MET A 283 0.48 -17.41 12.93
CA MET A 283 1.43 -16.45 12.37
C MET A 283 1.03 -14.99 12.69
N ALA A 284 -0.25 -14.64 12.53
CA ALA A 284 -0.75 -13.30 12.83
C ALA A 284 -0.59 -12.92 14.30
N GLU A 285 -0.82 -13.85 15.23
CA GLU A 285 -0.61 -13.60 16.67
C GLU A 285 0.88 -13.51 17.05
N LEU A 286 1.75 -14.36 16.47
CA LEU A 286 3.20 -14.26 16.67
C LEU A 286 3.77 -12.93 16.15
N GLN A 287 3.26 -12.44 15.02
CA GLN A 287 3.63 -11.13 14.48
C GLN A 287 3.10 -9.99 15.35
N ARG A 288 1.94 -10.15 16.00
CA ARG A 288 1.47 -9.20 17.01
C ARG A 288 2.41 -9.15 18.22
N ILE A 289 2.90 -10.32 18.69
CA ILE A 289 3.92 -10.38 19.75
C ILE A 289 5.21 -9.70 19.29
N GLN A 290 5.66 -9.97 18.07
CA GLN A 290 6.82 -9.32 17.46
C GLN A 290 6.69 -7.78 17.50
N PHE A 291 5.54 -7.25 17.08
CA PHE A 291 5.24 -5.82 17.14
C PHE A 291 5.21 -5.27 18.57
N ARG A 292 4.57 -5.99 19.52
CA ARG A 292 4.53 -5.62 20.95
C ARG A 292 5.93 -5.36 21.50
N LEU A 293 6.90 -6.16 21.05
CA LEU A 293 8.31 -6.11 21.47
C LEU A 293 9.14 -5.07 20.73
N GLY A 294 8.57 -4.32 19.76
CA GLY A 294 9.33 -3.36 18.97
C GLY A 294 10.24 -4.03 17.92
N LEU A 295 9.89 -5.24 17.49
CA LEU A 295 10.68 -6.01 16.54
C LEU A 295 10.04 -5.98 15.15
N GLU A 296 10.87 -6.01 14.11
CA GLU A 296 10.44 -6.27 12.74
C GLU A 296 11.50 -7.07 12.00
N ARG A 297 11.06 -8.20 11.44
CA ARG A 297 11.89 -9.06 10.60
C ARG A 297 10.98 -9.84 9.68
N GLN A 298 11.37 -9.90 8.41
CA GLN A 298 10.75 -10.76 7.42
C GLN A 298 11.71 -11.89 7.07
N PHE A 299 11.16 -13.06 6.79
CA PHE A 299 11.93 -14.26 6.46
C PHE A 299 11.70 -14.62 4.99
N PRO A 300 12.69 -15.19 4.29
CA PRO A 300 12.44 -15.83 3.00
C PRO A 300 11.37 -16.92 3.16
N ASP A 301 10.56 -17.10 2.13
CA ASP A 301 9.60 -18.21 2.11
C ASP A 301 10.40 -19.52 2.03
N PRO A 302 10.07 -20.54 2.84
CA PRO A 302 10.73 -21.84 2.75
C PRO A 302 10.55 -22.45 1.37
N GLU A 303 11.60 -23.10 0.86
CA GLU A 303 11.52 -23.80 -0.41
C GLU A 303 10.42 -24.89 -0.40
N PRO A 304 9.67 -25.06 -1.49
CA PRO A 304 8.66 -26.11 -1.59
C PRO A 304 9.26 -27.52 -1.38
N GLN A 305 8.75 -28.23 -0.37
CA GLN A 305 9.18 -29.60 -0.08
C GLN A 305 8.05 -30.58 -0.38
N GLN A 306 8.28 -31.55 -1.25
CA GLN A 306 7.32 -32.58 -1.61
C GLN A 306 7.23 -33.70 -0.55
N GLY A 307 6.17 -34.51 -0.61
CA GLY A 307 6.03 -35.71 0.22
C GLY A 307 5.82 -35.46 1.72
N LYS A 308 5.37 -34.25 2.09
CA LYS A 308 5.12 -33.92 3.50
C LYS A 308 3.79 -34.49 3.98
N THR A 309 3.73 -34.73 5.29
CA THR A 309 2.63 -35.40 5.97
C THR A 309 2.15 -34.59 7.18
N PRO A 310 0.97 -34.89 7.74
CA PRO A 310 0.52 -34.27 8.98
C PRO A 310 1.51 -34.44 10.15
N ASP A 311 2.27 -35.54 10.20
CA ASP A 311 3.31 -35.77 11.22
C ASP A 311 4.41 -34.70 11.19
N ASP A 312 4.82 -34.24 10.00
CA ASP A 312 5.81 -33.17 9.86
C ASP A 312 5.28 -31.84 10.40
N VAL A 313 4.00 -31.56 10.15
CA VAL A 313 3.32 -30.36 10.64
C VAL A 313 3.17 -30.40 12.17
N ILE A 314 2.80 -31.55 12.73
CA ILE A 314 2.71 -31.78 14.19
C ILE A 314 4.07 -31.53 14.84
N GLN A 315 5.14 -32.09 14.25
CA GLN A 315 6.50 -31.91 14.74
C GLN A 315 6.89 -30.43 14.79
N ASN A 316 6.63 -29.68 13.71
CA ASN A 316 6.93 -28.25 13.65
C ASN A 316 6.07 -27.42 14.60
N ALA A 317 4.77 -27.71 14.74
CA ALA A 317 3.88 -27.02 15.68
C ALA A 317 4.34 -27.19 17.14
N ARG A 318 4.69 -28.42 17.53
CA ARG A 318 5.23 -28.73 18.86
C ARG A 318 6.58 -28.07 19.10
N TRP A 319 7.45 -28.05 18.09
CA TRP A 319 8.74 -27.40 18.19
C TRP A 319 8.59 -25.88 18.36
N ALA A 320 7.73 -25.24 17.56
CA ALA A 320 7.42 -23.82 17.70
C ALA A 320 6.89 -23.50 19.11
N ALA A 321 6.02 -24.37 19.67
CA ALA A 321 5.51 -24.21 21.02
C ALA A 321 6.60 -24.30 22.10
N ALA A 322 7.58 -25.19 21.93
CA ALA A 322 8.73 -25.31 22.84
C ALA A 322 9.75 -24.17 22.68
N LEU A 323 9.85 -23.60 21.48
CA LEU A 323 10.75 -22.48 21.17
C LEU A 323 10.21 -21.15 21.71
N LEU A 324 8.89 -20.95 21.65
CA LEU A 324 8.22 -19.69 22.01
C LEU A 324 8.58 -19.27 23.45
N PRO A 325 9.07 -18.05 23.67
CA PRO A 325 9.29 -17.54 25.02
C PRO A 325 7.97 -17.47 25.80
N GLU A 326 8.00 -17.86 27.07
CA GLU A 326 6.83 -17.72 27.95
C GLU A 326 6.63 -16.27 28.41
N PHE A 327 7.66 -15.42 28.32
CA PHE A 327 7.66 -14.02 28.80
C PHE A 327 7.33 -13.88 30.30
N ASN A 328 7.76 -14.83 31.12
CA ASN A 328 7.51 -14.82 32.57
C ASN A 328 8.05 -13.55 33.25
N LEU A 329 7.31 -13.03 34.22
CA LEU A 329 7.62 -11.79 34.96
C LEU A 329 8.96 -11.82 35.72
N GLY A 330 9.54 -13.00 35.94
CA GLY A 330 10.82 -13.16 36.64
C GLY A 330 12.07 -12.90 35.78
N ARG A 331 11.92 -12.53 34.49
CA ARG A 331 13.05 -12.18 33.61
C ARG A 331 12.84 -10.79 32.99
N PRO A 332 13.90 -9.98 32.84
CA PRO A 332 13.80 -8.72 32.10
C PRO A 332 13.32 -8.95 30.68
N LEU A 333 12.28 -8.22 30.28
CA LEU A 333 11.74 -8.25 28.92
C LEU A 333 12.63 -7.40 28.00
N GLN A 334 13.17 -7.99 26.93
CA GLN A 334 13.87 -7.22 25.90
C GLN A 334 12.84 -6.60 24.96
N GLN A 335 12.54 -5.32 25.17
CA GLN A 335 11.63 -4.54 24.34
C GLN A 335 12.38 -3.37 23.69
N TYR A 336 12.16 -3.20 22.40
CA TYR A 336 12.74 -2.13 21.59
C TYR A 336 11.73 -0.99 21.42
N ASP A 337 12.23 0.20 21.10
CA ASP A 337 11.37 1.34 20.82
C ASP A 337 10.57 1.10 19.53
N ARG A 338 9.24 1.10 19.64
CA ARG A 338 8.34 0.91 18.50
C ARG A 338 8.39 2.05 17.49
N SER A 339 8.88 3.22 17.87
CA SER A 339 9.07 4.33 16.93
C SER A 339 9.98 3.93 15.76
N THR A 340 10.92 3.02 16.00
CA THR A 340 11.86 2.47 15.00
C THR A 340 11.17 1.63 13.92
N LEU A 341 9.95 1.15 14.18
CA LEU A 341 9.13 0.39 13.24
C LEU A 341 8.39 1.30 12.25
N ARG A 342 8.28 2.60 12.56
CA ARG A 342 7.73 3.58 11.62
C ARG A 342 8.73 3.77 10.49
N LYS A 343 8.25 3.64 9.26
CA LYS A 343 9.14 3.78 8.13
C LYS A 343 9.54 5.23 7.90
N THR A 344 10.77 5.41 7.46
CA THR A 344 11.35 6.72 7.15
C THR A 344 11.70 6.84 5.67
N PRO A 345 11.89 8.06 5.14
CA PRO A 345 12.36 8.22 3.77
C PRO A 345 13.70 7.51 3.50
N ASN A 346 14.56 7.33 4.49
CA ASN A 346 15.81 6.58 4.38
C ASN A 346 15.58 5.14 3.91
N GLN A 347 14.63 4.45 4.55
CA GLN A 347 14.31 3.06 4.22
C GLN A 347 13.64 2.95 2.85
N VAL A 348 12.76 3.90 2.49
CA VAL A 348 12.16 3.93 1.15
C VAL A 348 13.22 4.17 0.08
N PHE A 349 14.17 5.08 0.33
CA PHE A 349 15.30 5.33 -0.56
C PHE A 349 16.16 4.07 -0.75
N SER A 350 16.41 3.32 0.33
CA SER A 350 17.14 2.04 0.28
C SER A 350 16.47 1.02 -0.64
N VAL A 351 15.14 0.86 -0.52
CA VAL A 351 14.36 -0.01 -1.43
C VAL A 351 14.46 0.48 -2.88
N GLY A 352 14.38 1.80 -3.10
CA GLY A 352 14.52 2.42 -4.42
C GLY A 352 15.88 2.14 -5.08
N GLU A 353 16.99 2.31 -4.36
CA GLU A 353 18.33 2.00 -4.88
C GLU A 353 18.49 0.50 -5.18
N HIS A 354 17.91 -0.39 -4.37
CA HIS A 354 17.87 -1.82 -4.67
C HIS A 354 17.12 -2.14 -5.96
N ILE A 355 15.93 -1.56 -6.13
CA ILE A 355 15.12 -1.71 -7.35
C ILE A 355 15.88 -1.17 -8.57
N LEU A 356 16.53 -0.01 -8.45
CA LEU A 356 17.30 0.58 -9.55
C LEU A 356 18.45 -0.33 -9.99
N ARG A 357 19.21 -0.90 -9.05
CA ARG A 357 20.28 -1.87 -9.35
C ARG A 357 19.73 -3.10 -10.08
N LYS A 358 18.62 -3.66 -9.60
CA LYS A 358 17.95 -4.82 -10.20
C LYS A 358 17.48 -4.53 -11.64
N LEU A 359 16.88 -3.36 -11.88
CA LEU A 359 16.48 -2.97 -13.23
C LEU A 359 17.67 -2.71 -14.16
N MET A 360 18.79 -2.21 -13.64
CA MET A 360 20.02 -2.06 -14.43
C MET A 360 20.60 -3.43 -14.83
N GLN A 361 20.54 -4.43 -13.95
CA GLN A 361 20.90 -5.81 -14.27
C GLN A 361 19.94 -6.38 -15.33
N TYR A 362 18.62 -6.23 -15.13
CA TYR A 362 17.62 -6.65 -16.10
C TYR A 362 17.85 -6.03 -17.49
N ARG A 363 18.10 -4.71 -17.54
CA ARG A 363 18.42 -4.00 -18.79
C ARG A 363 19.62 -4.61 -19.51
N ARG A 364 20.69 -4.95 -18.77
CA ARG A 364 21.90 -5.60 -19.33
C ARG A 364 21.59 -7.01 -19.84
N LEU A 365 20.85 -7.81 -19.07
CA LEU A 365 20.41 -9.16 -19.48
C LEU A 365 19.57 -9.12 -20.76
N ARG A 366 18.81 -8.05 -20.99
CA ARG A 366 18.02 -7.85 -22.21
C ARG A 366 18.81 -7.20 -23.36
N GLY A 367 20.11 -6.93 -23.18
CA GLY A 367 20.95 -6.32 -24.22
C GLY A 367 20.61 -4.86 -24.55
N ILE A 368 19.87 -4.15 -23.69
CA ILE A 368 19.39 -2.78 -23.97
C ILE A 368 20.51 -1.78 -23.68
N GLN A 369 21.12 -1.23 -24.73
CA GLN A 369 22.27 -0.33 -24.59
C GLN A 369 21.91 1.15 -24.43
N THR A 370 20.69 1.56 -24.80
CA THR A 370 20.22 2.95 -24.66
C THR A 370 20.31 3.42 -23.20
N PRO A 371 20.98 4.55 -22.90
CA PRO A 371 21.08 5.04 -21.53
C PRO A 371 19.76 5.67 -21.07
N PRO A 372 19.38 5.52 -19.78
CA PRO A 372 18.19 6.17 -19.26
C PRO A 372 18.35 7.68 -19.15
N ARG A 373 17.24 8.41 -19.33
CA ARG A 373 17.20 9.87 -19.14
C ARG A 373 17.62 10.26 -17.72
N LYS A 374 18.36 11.37 -17.59
CA LYS A 374 18.74 11.91 -16.27
C LYS A 374 17.50 12.46 -15.54
N ALA A 375 17.33 12.06 -14.28
CA ALA A 375 16.30 12.62 -13.40
C ALA A 375 16.81 13.91 -12.73
N ARG A 376 15.93 14.92 -12.61
CA ARG A 376 16.22 16.16 -11.87
C ARG A 376 15.61 16.11 -10.47
N MET A 377 16.29 16.71 -9.51
CA MET A 377 15.80 16.86 -8.13
C MET A 377 14.69 17.92 -8.08
N ILE A 378 13.62 17.65 -7.33
CA ILE A 378 12.53 18.61 -7.07
C ILE A 378 12.42 18.79 -5.56
N PRO A 379 12.77 19.97 -5.00
CA PRO A 379 12.81 20.17 -3.56
C PRO A 379 11.43 20.40 -2.94
N GLY A 380 11.26 19.98 -1.69
CA GLY A 380 10.04 20.22 -0.90
C GLY A 380 8.85 19.34 -1.26
N LEU A 381 9.10 18.15 -1.83
CA LEU A 381 8.05 17.17 -2.05
C LEU A 381 7.67 16.47 -0.74
N LYS A 382 6.39 16.11 -0.64
CA LYS A 382 5.80 15.26 0.41
C LYS A 382 5.76 13.78 -0.01
N SER A 383 5.60 12.87 0.95
CA SER A 383 5.43 11.41 0.72
C SER A 383 4.31 11.07 -0.26
N GLN A 384 3.27 11.90 -0.31
CA GLN A 384 2.13 11.75 -1.22
C GLN A 384 2.55 11.77 -2.71
N HIS A 385 3.53 12.61 -3.08
CA HIS A 385 4.06 12.67 -4.45
C HIS A 385 4.93 11.47 -4.77
N VAL A 386 5.68 10.98 -3.78
CA VAL A 386 6.47 9.76 -3.91
C VAL A 386 5.57 8.56 -4.14
N TYR A 387 4.44 8.48 -3.43
CA TYR A 387 3.42 7.44 -3.63
C TYR A 387 2.80 7.51 -5.01
N GLY A 388 2.38 8.70 -5.46
CA GLY A 388 1.88 8.92 -6.82
C GLY A 388 2.88 8.49 -7.89
N LYS A 389 4.18 8.77 -7.67
CA LYS A 389 5.25 8.32 -8.57
C LYS A 389 5.44 6.80 -8.54
N ALA A 390 5.36 6.18 -7.38
CA ALA A 390 5.44 4.73 -7.26
C ALA A 390 4.25 4.01 -7.91
N LEU A 391 3.04 4.60 -7.91
CA LEU A 391 1.89 4.09 -8.65
C LEU A 391 2.14 4.14 -10.17
N GLU A 392 2.65 5.24 -10.70
CA GLU A 392 3.03 5.35 -12.11
C GLU A 392 4.07 4.29 -12.50
N ILE A 393 5.07 4.06 -11.65
CA ILE A 393 6.05 2.99 -11.87
C ILE A 393 5.38 1.61 -11.87
N MET A 394 4.43 1.36 -10.98
CA MET A 394 3.65 0.10 -10.97
C MET A 394 2.85 -0.09 -12.26
N GLU A 395 2.31 0.97 -12.86
CA GLU A 395 1.65 0.92 -14.17
C GLU A 395 2.64 0.56 -15.29
N LYS A 396 3.86 1.13 -15.28
CA LYS A 396 4.92 0.72 -16.21
C LYS A 396 5.34 -0.73 -16.02
N VAL A 397 5.43 -1.20 -14.78
CA VAL A 397 5.72 -2.60 -14.48
C VAL A 397 4.58 -3.50 -14.96
N ASP A 398 3.32 -3.07 -14.88
CA ASP A 398 2.18 -3.81 -15.44
C ASP A 398 2.30 -3.95 -16.95
N VAL A 399 2.62 -2.87 -17.66
CA VAL A 399 2.90 -2.92 -19.11
C VAL A 399 4.05 -3.90 -19.40
N LEU A 400 5.15 -3.83 -18.65
CA LEU A 400 6.28 -4.75 -18.82
C LEU A 400 5.86 -6.21 -18.57
N ARG A 401 5.02 -6.49 -17.57
CA ARG A 401 4.50 -7.84 -17.30
C ARG A 401 3.70 -8.38 -18.47
N GLN A 402 2.81 -7.56 -19.04
CA GLN A 402 2.02 -7.95 -20.20
C GLN A 402 2.92 -8.32 -21.38
N ARG A 403 4.01 -7.57 -21.61
CA ARG A 403 5.02 -7.88 -22.65
C ARG A 403 5.81 -9.15 -22.40
N GLN A 404 5.97 -9.55 -21.14
CA GLN A 404 6.62 -10.82 -20.76
C GLN A 404 5.63 -12.00 -20.67
N ASN A 405 4.40 -11.84 -21.15
CA ASN A 405 3.32 -12.83 -21.03
C ASN A 405 3.05 -13.25 -19.57
N LEU A 406 3.23 -12.32 -18.63
CA LEU A 406 2.88 -12.49 -17.22
C LEU A 406 1.51 -11.90 -16.87
N GLY A 407 0.72 -11.57 -17.89
CA GLY A 407 -0.62 -10.99 -17.77
C GLY A 407 -0.65 -9.61 -17.07
N PRO A 408 -1.82 -8.96 -17.07
CA PRO A 408 -2.01 -7.70 -16.34
C PRO A 408 -2.10 -7.96 -14.83
N MET A 409 -1.70 -7.00 -14.02
CA MET A 409 -1.86 -6.98 -12.56
C MET A 409 -2.70 -5.81 -12.09
N ALA A 410 -3.29 -5.92 -10.90
CA ALA A 410 -4.06 -4.83 -10.32
C ALA A 410 -3.14 -3.76 -9.72
N VAL A 411 -2.98 -2.62 -10.40
CA VAL A 411 -2.32 -1.44 -9.81
C VAL A 411 -3.25 -0.81 -8.75
N PRO A 412 -2.76 -0.53 -7.53
CA PRO A 412 -3.55 0.15 -6.51
C PRO A 412 -4.05 1.51 -6.99
N ARG A 413 -5.20 1.94 -6.47
CA ARG A 413 -5.62 3.34 -6.59
C ARG A 413 -4.95 4.17 -5.50
N TYR A 414 -4.82 5.47 -5.76
CA TYR A 414 -4.43 6.42 -4.73
C TYR A 414 -5.44 6.40 -3.58
N PRO A 415 -5.03 6.16 -2.32
CA PRO A 415 -5.97 6.14 -1.20
C PRO A 415 -6.33 7.57 -0.79
N LEU A 416 -7.61 7.84 -0.53
CA LEU A 416 -8.12 9.12 -0.04
C LEU A 416 -7.80 9.31 1.46
N ARG A 417 -6.51 9.42 1.78
CA ARG A 417 -6.00 9.70 3.13
C ARG A 417 -4.58 10.25 3.04
N THR A 418 -4.07 10.78 4.15
CA THR A 418 -2.67 11.19 4.24
C THR A 418 -1.73 10.00 4.04
N ILE A 419 -0.74 10.18 3.17
CA ILE A 419 0.30 9.18 2.90
C ILE A 419 1.49 9.42 3.83
N THR A 420 1.88 8.40 4.60
CA THR A 420 3.14 8.40 5.38
C THR A 420 4.24 7.68 4.60
N PRO A 421 5.52 7.80 5.01
CA PRO A 421 6.59 7.02 4.39
C PRO A 421 6.38 5.50 4.50
N SER A 422 5.53 5.02 5.43
CA SER A 422 5.22 3.59 5.56
C SER A 422 4.36 3.08 4.41
N GLU A 423 3.35 3.83 3.96
CA GLU A 423 2.59 3.46 2.76
C GLU A 423 3.48 3.47 1.50
N VAL A 424 4.39 4.44 1.39
CA VAL A 424 5.35 4.49 0.28
C VAL A 424 6.29 3.28 0.33
N PHE A 425 6.80 2.93 1.51
CA PHE A 425 7.64 1.76 1.72
C PHE A 425 6.94 0.47 1.31
N ASP A 426 5.69 0.26 1.73
CA ASP A 426 4.91 -0.93 1.39
C ASP A 426 4.67 -1.04 -0.13
N LEU A 427 4.39 0.08 -0.82
CA LEU A 427 4.25 0.11 -2.26
C LEU A 427 5.58 -0.17 -2.98
N ALA A 428 6.70 0.36 -2.47
CA ALA A 428 8.04 0.09 -3.00
C ALA A 428 8.43 -1.39 -2.82
N LEU A 429 8.10 -2.03 -1.70
CA LEU A 429 8.29 -3.46 -1.51
C LEU A 429 7.45 -4.29 -2.49
N ARG A 430 6.21 -3.87 -2.75
CA ARG A 430 5.39 -4.52 -3.77
C ARG A 430 6.05 -4.41 -5.15
N LEU A 431 6.54 -3.23 -5.51
CA LEU A 431 7.27 -3.01 -6.76
C LEU A 431 8.50 -3.92 -6.87
N ASP A 432 9.30 -4.04 -5.81
CA ASP A 432 10.46 -4.94 -5.76
C ASP A 432 10.07 -6.41 -6.01
N ASN A 433 8.97 -6.85 -5.40
CA ASN A 433 8.45 -8.21 -5.57
C ASN A 433 7.94 -8.46 -7.00
N GLU A 434 7.25 -7.50 -7.62
CA GLU A 434 6.74 -7.65 -9.00
C GLU A 434 7.89 -7.73 -10.01
N LEU A 435 8.91 -6.88 -9.83
CA LEU A 435 10.13 -6.93 -10.64
C LEU A 435 10.90 -8.24 -10.45
N ALA A 436 10.88 -8.83 -9.24
CA ALA A 436 11.48 -10.14 -9.02
C ALA A 436 10.79 -11.25 -9.82
N LEU A 437 9.45 -11.21 -9.97
CA LEU A 437 8.73 -12.15 -10.84
C LEU A 437 9.13 -12.01 -12.31
N ILE A 438 9.26 -10.77 -12.79
CA ILE A 438 9.71 -10.47 -14.16
C ILE A 438 11.15 -10.96 -14.39
N HIS A 439 12.04 -10.73 -13.43
CA HIS A 439 13.44 -11.12 -13.52
C HIS A 439 13.61 -12.65 -13.55
N ARG A 440 12.89 -13.38 -12.69
CA ARG A 440 12.86 -14.86 -12.70
C ARG A 440 12.31 -15.42 -14.01
N ARG A 441 11.29 -14.78 -14.59
CA ARG A 441 10.76 -15.17 -15.91
C ARG A 441 11.81 -14.99 -17.02
N GLY A 442 12.68 -13.99 -16.89
CA GLY A 442 13.83 -13.76 -17.77
C GLY A 442 15.04 -14.66 -17.50
N GLY A 443 14.95 -15.64 -16.58
CA GLY A 443 16.04 -16.55 -16.22
C GLY A 443 17.05 -15.98 -15.23
N GLY A 444 16.82 -14.76 -14.70
CA GLY A 444 17.72 -14.15 -13.71
C GLY A 444 17.32 -14.48 -12.28
N GLU A 445 18.30 -14.69 -11.40
CA GLU A 445 18.07 -14.75 -9.96
C GLU A 445 17.59 -13.39 -9.43
N ALA A 446 16.61 -13.40 -8.53
CA ALA A 446 16.04 -12.17 -7.99
C ALA A 446 15.86 -12.28 -6.48
N GLU A 447 16.82 -11.68 -5.77
CA GLU A 447 16.74 -11.47 -4.32
C GLU A 447 15.78 -10.32 -4.01
N LEU A 448 14.95 -10.50 -2.99
CA LEU A 448 14.05 -9.46 -2.48
C LEU A 448 14.80 -8.57 -1.48
N TRP A 449 14.50 -7.26 -1.47
CA TRP A 449 15.12 -6.32 -0.53
C TRP A 449 14.96 -6.80 0.92
N VAL A 450 13.76 -7.26 1.27
CA VAL A 450 13.39 -7.72 2.62
C VAL A 450 14.11 -8.98 3.10
N THR A 451 14.76 -9.70 2.19
CA THR A 451 15.59 -10.88 2.52
C THR A 451 17.06 -10.64 2.25
N SER A 452 17.42 -9.47 1.71
CA SER A 452 18.79 -9.20 1.32
C SER A 452 19.67 -8.99 2.55
N THR A 453 20.86 -9.58 2.49
CA THR A 453 21.91 -9.33 3.49
C THR A 453 22.69 -8.04 3.19
N GLN A 454 22.52 -7.47 2.00
CA GLN A 454 23.25 -6.30 1.50
C GLN A 454 22.35 -5.07 1.38
N VAL A 455 21.58 -4.80 2.45
CA VAL A 455 20.76 -3.59 2.53
C VAL A 455 21.66 -2.41 2.87
N LEU A 456 21.69 -1.41 1.99
CA LEU A 456 22.40 -0.16 2.23
C LEU A 456 21.56 0.72 3.17
N GLU A 457 22.20 1.21 4.23
CA GLU A 457 21.61 2.19 5.14
C GLU A 457 21.89 3.61 4.65
N TYR A 458 20.93 4.51 4.89
CA TYR A 458 21.00 5.89 4.47
C TYR A 458 20.53 6.78 5.60
N GLU A 459 21.03 8.02 5.62
CA GLU A 459 20.63 9.04 6.58
C GLU A 459 20.13 10.30 5.88
N ASN A 460 19.33 11.08 6.61
CA ASN A 460 18.89 12.42 6.22
C ASN A 460 18.15 12.53 4.87
N LYS A 461 17.58 11.43 4.37
CA LYS A 461 16.75 11.46 3.16
C LYS A 461 15.43 12.16 3.42
N GLN A 462 15.01 12.93 2.43
CA GLN A 462 13.72 13.61 2.39
C GLN A 462 12.84 12.96 1.30
N PRO A 463 11.52 13.20 1.29
CA PRO A 463 10.66 12.67 0.24
C PRO A 463 11.07 13.14 -1.17
N SER A 464 11.71 14.31 -1.30
CA SER A 464 12.34 14.76 -2.54
C SER A 464 13.43 13.83 -3.06
N ASP A 465 14.30 13.31 -2.19
CA ASP A 465 15.33 12.34 -2.57
C ASP A 465 14.70 11.02 -3.01
N VAL A 466 13.66 10.59 -2.29
CA VAL A 466 12.93 9.38 -2.63
C VAL A 466 12.20 9.54 -3.98
N PHE A 467 11.59 10.69 -4.23
CA PHE A 467 10.99 10.99 -5.53
C PHE A 467 12.04 10.97 -6.64
N HIS A 468 13.22 11.52 -6.40
CA HIS A 468 14.33 11.52 -7.37
C HIS A 468 14.76 10.10 -7.75
N ILE A 469 14.95 9.20 -6.78
CA ILE A 469 15.28 7.80 -7.08
C ILE A 469 14.14 7.08 -7.82
N MET A 470 12.88 7.35 -7.44
CA MET A 470 11.71 6.82 -8.15
C MET A 470 11.63 7.35 -9.60
N GLN A 471 11.99 8.61 -9.85
CA GLN A 471 12.09 9.15 -11.20
C GLN A 471 13.21 8.47 -12.01
N ARG A 472 14.36 8.13 -11.40
CA ARG A 472 15.42 7.36 -12.07
C ARG A 472 14.92 5.96 -12.47
N ILE A 473 14.18 5.30 -11.58
CA ILE A 473 13.53 4.00 -11.85
C ILE A 473 12.54 4.12 -13.02
N SER A 474 11.67 5.13 -12.98
CA SER A 474 10.67 5.39 -14.03
C SER A 474 11.32 5.65 -15.40
N ASN A 475 12.37 6.48 -15.45
CA ASN A 475 13.13 6.75 -16.68
C ASN A 475 13.85 5.49 -17.22
N LEU A 476 14.34 4.63 -16.33
CA LEU A 476 14.94 3.36 -16.71
C LEU A 476 13.90 2.39 -17.27
N LEU A 477 12.69 2.35 -16.71
CA LEU A 477 11.59 1.58 -17.26
C LEU A 477 11.14 2.11 -18.63
N ASP A 478 11.09 3.42 -18.85
CA ASP A 478 10.83 3.99 -20.20
C ASP A 478 11.87 3.48 -21.21
N THR A 479 13.12 3.37 -20.78
CA THR A 479 14.20 2.85 -21.62
C THR A 479 14.05 1.36 -21.91
N ILE A 480 13.60 0.58 -20.91
CA ILE A 480 13.36 -0.86 -21.04
C ILE A 480 12.14 -1.14 -21.93
N LEU A 481 11.09 -0.33 -21.81
CA LEU A 481 9.85 -0.45 -22.57
C LEU A 481 9.98 0.10 -24.00
N GLY A 482 10.85 1.07 -24.23
CA GLY A 482 11.03 1.69 -25.55
C GLY A 482 9.73 2.32 -26.07
N SER A 483 9.33 1.98 -27.30
CA SER A 483 8.08 2.44 -27.92
C SER A 483 6.82 1.82 -27.30
N GLU A 484 6.97 0.80 -26.46
CA GLU A 484 5.87 0.09 -25.81
C GLU A 484 5.50 0.69 -24.44
N GLY A 485 6.08 1.84 -24.07
CA GLY A 485 5.71 2.58 -22.85
C GLY A 485 4.31 3.18 -22.91
N PHE A 486 4.08 4.25 -22.15
CA PHE A 486 2.79 4.93 -22.17
C PHE A 486 2.46 5.49 -23.55
N THR A 487 1.18 5.34 -23.92
CA THR A 487 0.63 5.83 -25.19
C THR A 487 -0.34 6.99 -24.95
N PRO A 488 -0.73 7.75 -25.99
CA PRO A 488 -1.79 8.75 -25.84
C PRO A 488 -3.12 8.19 -25.32
N ASN A 489 -3.40 6.89 -25.50
CA ASN A 489 -4.58 6.24 -24.91
C ASN A 489 -4.51 6.20 -23.38
N ASP A 490 -3.32 5.93 -22.83
CA ASP A 490 -3.10 5.87 -21.39
C ASP A 490 -3.21 7.25 -20.77
N VAL A 491 -2.60 8.25 -21.41
CA VAL A 491 -2.71 9.65 -20.97
C VAL A 491 -4.15 10.12 -21.03
N TYR A 492 -4.87 9.83 -22.13
CA TYR A 492 -6.28 10.21 -22.25
C TYR A 492 -7.15 9.57 -21.15
N ARG A 493 -6.94 8.28 -20.87
CA ARG A 493 -7.61 7.56 -19.78
C ARG A 493 -7.40 8.26 -18.44
N GLU A 494 -6.16 8.64 -18.14
CA GLU A 494 -5.80 9.30 -16.89
C GLU A 494 -6.41 10.71 -16.75
N VAL A 495 -6.41 11.49 -17.85
CA VAL A 495 -7.03 12.82 -17.86
C VAL A 495 -8.55 12.75 -17.67
N LEU A 496 -9.20 11.66 -18.12
CA LEU A 496 -10.63 11.46 -17.84
C LEU A 496 -10.91 11.21 -16.34
N VAL A 497 -10.03 10.48 -15.64
CA VAL A 497 -10.11 10.33 -14.18
C VAL A 497 -9.93 11.68 -13.50
N THR A 498 -8.93 12.46 -13.94
CA THR A 498 -8.69 13.83 -13.46
C THR A 498 -9.93 14.72 -13.63
N LYS A 499 -10.63 14.62 -14.77
CA LYS A 499 -11.88 15.34 -15.02
C LYS A 499 -12.97 15.00 -13.99
N GLN A 500 -13.16 13.70 -13.70
CA GLN A 500 -14.14 13.27 -12.70
C GLN A 500 -13.81 13.78 -11.31
N ASP A 501 -12.53 13.84 -10.94
CA ASP A 501 -12.10 14.41 -9.66
C ASP A 501 -12.38 15.91 -9.54
N VAL A 502 -12.14 16.68 -10.60
CA VAL A 502 -12.51 18.11 -10.62
C VAL A 502 -14.03 18.28 -10.49
N GLN A 503 -14.83 17.41 -11.08
CA GLN A 503 -16.29 17.42 -10.93
C GLN A 503 -16.74 17.07 -9.50
N LEU A 504 -16.04 16.14 -8.82
CA LEU A 504 -16.30 15.82 -7.41
C LEU A 504 -15.97 17.02 -6.51
N ILE A 505 -14.81 17.64 -6.72
CA ILE A 505 -14.38 18.84 -5.97
C ILE A 505 -15.35 20.00 -6.18
N ALA A 506 -15.76 20.28 -7.42
CA ALA A 506 -16.74 21.31 -7.72
C ALA A 506 -18.04 21.11 -6.95
N ARG A 507 -18.59 19.89 -6.99
CA ARG A 507 -19.82 19.54 -6.25
C ARG A 507 -19.66 19.72 -4.74
N ALA A 508 -18.53 19.32 -4.17
CA ALA A 508 -18.26 19.48 -2.74
C ALA A 508 -18.13 20.96 -2.32
N LEU A 509 -17.69 21.83 -3.24
CA LEU A 509 -17.65 23.28 -3.05
C LEU A 509 -19.02 23.96 -3.29
N GLY A 510 -20.07 23.20 -3.61
CA GLY A 510 -21.39 23.74 -3.94
C GLY A 510 -21.48 24.37 -5.33
N GLU A 511 -20.48 24.16 -6.17
CA GLU A 511 -20.38 24.75 -7.50
C GLU A 511 -20.90 23.79 -8.57
N THR A 512 -21.79 24.28 -9.43
CA THR A 512 -22.25 23.55 -10.61
C THR A 512 -21.48 24.04 -11.83
N ILE A 513 -20.56 23.23 -12.34
CA ILE A 513 -19.86 23.55 -13.58
C ILE A 513 -20.85 23.35 -14.75
N PRO A 514 -21.18 24.39 -15.52
CA PRO A 514 -22.08 24.27 -16.66
C PRO A 514 -21.59 23.17 -17.61
N PRO A 515 -22.49 22.36 -18.21
CA PRO A 515 -22.11 21.38 -19.25
C PRO A 515 -21.26 22.00 -20.36
N GLU A 516 -21.43 23.31 -20.56
CA GLU A 516 -20.84 24.07 -21.67
C GLU A 516 -19.37 24.38 -21.43
N THR A 517 -18.96 24.43 -20.17
CA THR A 517 -17.54 24.51 -19.77
C THR A 517 -16.78 23.24 -20.13
N TRP A 518 -17.50 22.11 -20.24
CA TRP A 518 -16.95 20.84 -20.72
C TRP A 518 -17.09 20.65 -22.23
N ARG A 519 -17.72 21.60 -22.95
CA ARG A 519 -17.76 21.55 -24.41
C ARG A 519 -16.35 21.64 -24.93
N VAL A 520 -16.09 20.75 -25.85
CA VAL A 520 -14.77 20.54 -26.37
C VAL A 520 -14.39 21.71 -27.30
N PRO A 521 -13.22 22.33 -27.11
CA PRO A 521 -12.59 23.14 -28.16
C PRO A 521 -12.52 22.38 -29.48
N GLY A 522 -12.57 23.06 -30.63
CA GLY A 522 -12.42 22.39 -31.92
C GLY A 522 -11.16 21.51 -31.96
N PHE A 523 -11.27 20.30 -32.51
CA PHE A 523 -10.15 19.35 -32.58
C PHE A 523 -8.97 19.97 -33.33
N LYS A 524 -7.84 20.17 -32.64
CA LYS A 524 -6.61 20.76 -33.19
C LYS A 524 -5.74 19.67 -33.80
N SER A 525 -5.83 19.46 -35.11
CA SER A 525 -4.91 18.56 -35.83
C SER A 525 -3.45 19.03 -35.65
N GLY A 526 -2.50 18.09 -35.68
CA GLY A 526 -1.07 18.40 -35.50
C GLY A 526 -0.63 18.69 -34.06
N THR A 527 -1.52 18.57 -33.05
CA THR A 527 -1.14 18.71 -31.63
C THR A 527 -0.03 17.72 -31.26
N GLU A 528 1.04 18.22 -30.63
CA GLU A 528 2.15 17.42 -30.14
C GLU A 528 2.06 17.16 -28.63
N PRO A 529 2.76 16.13 -28.09
CA PRO A 529 2.84 15.90 -26.64
C PRO A 529 3.32 17.13 -25.85
N ARG A 530 4.12 18.00 -26.46
CA ARG A 530 4.61 19.24 -25.85
C ARG A 530 3.47 20.22 -25.54
N ASP A 531 2.49 20.36 -26.43
CA ASP A 531 1.34 21.24 -26.22
C ASP A 531 0.49 20.73 -25.06
N VAL A 532 0.26 19.41 -25.02
CA VAL A 532 -0.47 18.74 -23.93
C VAL A 532 0.23 18.95 -22.59
N LEU A 533 1.56 18.81 -22.56
CA LEU A 533 2.34 19.04 -21.35
C LEU A 533 2.25 20.48 -20.85
N ASN A 534 2.32 21.46 -21.76
CA ASN A 534 2.20 22.87 -21.40
C ASN A 534 0.83 23.15 -20.78
N LYS A 535 -0.25 22.61 -21.37
CA LYS A 535 -1.59 22.72 -20.80
C LYS A 535 -1.72 22.00 -19.45
N ALA A 536 -1.08 20.83 -19.27
CA ALA A 536 -1.08 20.14 -17.99
C ALA A 536 -0.37 20.96 -16.89
N ARG A 537 0.70 21.67 -17.21
CA ARG A 537 1.35 22.60 -16.25
C ARG A 537 0.41 23.74 -15.84
N GLU A 538 -0.29 24.35 -16.80
CA GLU A 538 -1.32 25.36 -16.51
C GLU A 538 -2.42 24.80 -15.59
N VAL A 539 -2.86 23.55 -15.78
CA VAL A 539 -3.85 22.91 -14.89
C VAL A 539 -3.30 22.77 -13.46
N VAL A 540 -2.02 22.42 -13.26
CA VAL A 540 -1.40 22.39 -11.93
C VAL A 540 -1.43 23.77 -11.27
N ASP A 541 -1.13 24.82 -12.03
CA ASP A 541 -1.19 26.20 -11.51
C ASP A 541 -2.59 26.57 -11.04
N LEU A 542 -3.62 26.23 -11.83
CA LEU A 542 -5.01 26.48 -11.49
C LEU A 542 -5.45 25.67 -10.25
N ILE A 543 -5.01 24.43 -10.11
CA ILE A 543 -5.27 23.63 -8.90
C ILE A 543 -4.62 24.27 -7.68
N ALA A 544 -3.37 24.73 -7.80
CA ALA A 544 -2.68 25.43 -6.71
C ALA A 544 -3.43 26.72 -6.31
N MET A 545 -3.97 27.47 -7.27
CA MET A 545 -4.84 28.62 -6.99
C MET A 545 -6.13 28.21 -6.27
N ALA A 546 -6.80 27.14 -6.73
CA ALA A 546 -8.04 26.65 -6.12
C ALA A 546 -7.82 26.17 -4.67
N LYS A 547 -6.73 25.44 -4.43
CA LYS A 547 -6.29 25.02 -3.10
C LYS A 547 -6.05 26.23 -2.18
N ARG A 548 -5.32 27.26 -2.65
CA ARG A 548 -5.12 28.50 -1.88
C ARG A 548 -6.42 29.20 -1.54
N ARG A 549 -7.36 29.27 -2.49
CA ARG A 549 -8.69 29.86 -2.26
C ARG A 549 -9.51 29.08 -1.22
N ALA A 550 -9.34 27.76 -1.17
CA ALA A 550 -9.95 26.90 -0.15
C ALA A 550 -9.19 26.92 1.21
N GLY A 551 -8.17 27.76 1.37
CA GLY A 551 -7.39 27.87 2.61
C GLY A 551 -6.26 26.84 2.76
N MET A 552 -5.97 26.06 1.71
CA MET A 552 -4.81 25.16 1.69
C MET A 552 -3.55 25.93 1.29
N PHE A 553 -2.72 26.28 2.27
CA PHE A 553 -1.41 26.90 2.04
C PHE A 553 -0.30 25.86 1.91
N GLY A 554 0.76 26.18 1.16
CA GLY A 554 1.94 25.32 1.00
C GLY A 554 1.99 24.46 -0.28
N GLY A 555 1.05 24.64 -1.20
CA GLY A 555 1.17 24.09 -2.56
C GLY A 555 2.29 24.81 -3.32
N ARG A 556 3.33 24.08 -3.72
CA ARG A 556 4.37 24.58 -4.62
C ARG A 556 4.02 24.22 -6.05
N ASN A 557 4.53 25.01 -6.99
CA ASN A 557 4.45 24.66 -8.39
C ASN A 557 5.40 23.48 -8.68
N ILE A 558 4.85 22.27 -8.80
CA ILE A 558 5.62 21.05 -9.05
C ILE A 558 5.58 20.76 -10.56
N ALA A 559 6.67 21.10 -11.25
CA ALA A 559 6.84 20.79 -12.66
C ALA A 559 7.79 19.60 -12.83
N VAL A 560 7.35 18.56 -13.54
CA VAL A 560 8.26 17.48 -13.96
C VAL A 560 9.21 18.03 -15.01
N SER A 561 10.50 17.80 -14.80
CA SER A 561 11.50 18.12 -15.82
C SER A 561 11.29 17.26 -17.05
N THR A 562 11.34 17.88 -18.21
CA THR A 562 11.29 17.18 -19.49
C THR A 562 12.63 17.20 -20.21
N GLY A 563 12.87 16.17 -21.01
CA GLY A 563 13.97 16.18 -21.98
C GLY A 563 13.66 17.10 -23.15
N GLU A 564 14.58 17.15 -24.12
CA GLU A 564 14.39 17.90 -25.37
C GLU A 564 13.17 17.39 -26.14
N THR A 565 12.99 16.07 -26.23
CA THR A 565 11.81 15.44 -26.82
C THR A 565 10.79 15.07 -25.74
N VAL A 566 9.61 15.69 -25.79
CA VAL A 566 8.47 15.39 -24.92
C VAL A 566 7.75 14.15 -25.46
N THR A 567 7.54 13.17 -24.61
CA THR A 567 6.88 11.89 -24.91
C THR A 567 5.54 11.79 -24.18
N PRO A 568 4.66 10.85 -24.56
CA PRO A 568 3.45 10.59 -23.77
C PRO A 568 3.74 10.21 -22.31
N SER A 569 4.89 9.60 -22.01
CA SER A 569 5.33 9.30 -20.65
C SER A 569 5.60 10.57 -19.83
N ASP A 570 6.17 11.60 -20.45
CA ASP A 570 6.39 12.90 -19.82
C ASP A 570 5.05 13.59 -19.49
N VAL A 571 4.08 13.51 -20.41
CA VAL A 571 2.72 14.03 -20.19
C VAL A 571 2.00 13.23 -19.08
N PHE A 572 2.07 11.90 -19.14
CA PHE A 572 1.47 11.02 -18.13
C PHE A 572 1.98 11.34 -16.73
N ASN A 573 3.30 11.54 -16.57
CA ASN A 573 3.90 11.92 -15.30
C ASN A 573 3.35 13.24 -14.76
N GLN A 574 3.14 14.25 -15.62
CA GLN A 574 2.56 15.53 -15.21
C GLN A 574 1.07 15.38 -14.82
N VAL A 575 0.31 14.56 -15.54
CA VAL A 575 -1.10 14.27 -15.19
C VAL A 575 -1.19 13.48 -13.88
N ARG A 576 -0.28 12.55 -13.61
CA ARG A 576 -0.25 11.84 -12.31
C ARG A 576 0.07 12.77 -11.14
N LEU A 577 0.86 13.82 -11.36
CA LEU A 577 1.04 14.87 -10.35
C LEU A 577 -0.26 15.66 -10.14
N ILE A 578 -0.99 16.00 -11.20
CA ILE A 578 -2.32 16.62 -11.10
C ILE A 578 -3.25 15.75 -10.24
N ASP A 579 -3.36 14.45 -10.54
CA ASP A 579 -4.16 13.47 -9.78
C ASP A 579 -3.76 13.43 -8.30
N THR A 580 -2.45 13.48 -8.01
CA THR A 580 -1.94 13.55 -6.64
C THR A 580 -2.36 14.84 -5.92
N GLU A 581 -2.26 15.99 -6.58
CA GLU A 581 -2.66 17.29 -6.02
C GLU A 581 -4.17 17.39 -5.77
N LEU A 582 -4.98 16.86 -6.71
CA LEU A 582 -6.43 16.76 -6.57
C LEU A 582 -6.83 15.79 -5.46
N THR A 583 -6.09 14.70 -5.28
CA THR A 583 -6.35 13.76 -4.19
C THR A 583 -6.07 14.38 -2.82
N GLU A 584 -4.99 15.15 -2.66
CA GLU A 584 -4.79 15.95 -1.44
C GLU A 584 -5.94 16.95 -1.23
N PHE A 585 -6.43 17.56 -2.31
CA PHE A 585 -7.55 18.50 -2.23
C PHE A 585 -8.87 17.80 -1.84
N LYS A 586 -9.16 16.62 -2.39
CA LYS A 586 -10.31 15.78 -1.99
C LYS A 586 -10.25 15.40 -0.52
N VAL A 587 -9.07 14.98 -0.03
CA VAL A 587 -8.85 14.67 1.38
C VAL A 587 -9.13 15.88 2.27
N PHE A 588 -8.68 17.07 1.87
CA PHE A 588 -8.95 18.32 2.61
C PHE A 588 -10.44 18.67 2.65
N LEU A 589 -11.18 18.40 1.58
CA LEU A 589 -12.63 18.64 1.46
C LEU A 589 -13.49 17.48 2.00
N ASP A 590 -12.89 16.47 2.64
CA ASP A 590 -13.56 15.24 3.13
C ASP A 590 -14.38 14.50 2.05
N ILE A 591 -13.92 14.56 0.79
CA ILE A 591 -14.53 13.83 -0.31
C ILE A 591 -14.07 12.37 -0.23
N SER A 592 -15.02 11.46 0.02
CA SER A 592 -14.74 10.02 0.15
C SER A 592 -14.96 9.22 -1.14
N ASP A 593 -15.54 9.85 -2.17
CA ASP A 593 -15.80 9.25 -3.47
C ASP A 593 -14.51 9.10 -4.29
N VAL A 594 -14.33 7.92 -4.88
CA VAL A 594 -13.23 7.62 -5.79
C VAL A 594 -13.82 7.46 -7.19
N PRO A 595 -13.26 8.11 -8.23
CA PRO A 595 -13.74 7.95 -9.59
C PRO A 595 -13.77 6.49 -10.05
N ASP A 596 -14.69 6.20 -10.98
CA ASP A 596 -14.77 4.89 -11.61
C ASP A 596 -13.52 4.58 -12.43
N ARG A 597 -13.24 3.29 -12.64
CA ARG A 597 -12.11 2.90 -13.47
C ARG A 597 -12.50 3.16 -14.91
N MET A 598 -11.79 4.08 -15.55
CA MET A 598 -11.98 4.30 -16.98
C MET A 598 -11.56 3.07 -17.78
N GLN A 599 -12.44 2.62 -18.68
CA GLN A 599 -12.15 1.50 -19.58
C GLN A 599 -10.96 1.83 -20.49
N ALA A 600 -10.28 0.80 -21.00
CA ALA A 600 -9.18 0.96 -21.93
C ALA A 600 -9.63 1.76 -23.17
N GLN A 601 -8.88 2.79 -23.51
CA GLN A 601 -9.17 3.70 -24.61
C GLN A 601 -8.37 3.26 -25.84
N LYS A 602 -8.92 3.49 -27.04
CA LYS A 602 -8.26 3.18 -28.32
C LYS A 602 -8.25 4.40 -29.22
N ASN A 603 -7.29 4.44 -30.13
CA ASN A 603 -7.14 5.44 -31.21
C ASN A 603 -7.12 6.89 -30.72
N LYS A 604 -6.62 7.14 -29.51
CA LYS A 604 -6.39 8.48 -28.98
C LYS A 604 -5.05 9.01 -29.49
N VAL A 605 -5.00 10.32 -29.62
CA VAL A 605 -3.85 11.12 -30.07
C VAL A 605 -3.71 12.33 -29.15
N PRO A 606 -2.56 13.05 -29.13
CA PRO A 606 -2.35 14.17 -28.23
C PRO A 606 -3.46 15.24 -28.24
N ALA A 607 -4.05 15.52 -29.42
CA ALA A 607 -5.18 16.46 -29.55
C ALA A 607 -6.38 16.11 -28.66
N HIS A 608 -6.72 14.82 -28.56
CA HIS A 608 -7.80 14.35 -27.68
C HIS A 608 -7.47 14.59 -26.21
N VAL A 609 -6.21 14.45 -25.81
CA VAL A 609 -5.78 14.69 -24.43
C VAL A 609 -5.84 16.19 -24.13
N LEU A 610 -5.33 17.01 -25.05
CA LEU A 610 -5.34 18.47 -24.94
C LEU A 610 -6.78 18.99 -24.73
N GLN A 611 -7.75 18.52 -25.51
CA GLN A 611 -9.11 19.04 -25.41
C GLN A 611 -9.78 18.74 -24.05
N VAL A 612 -9.45 17.61 -23.41
CA VAL A 612 -9.97 17.31 -22.06
C VAL A 612 -9.28 18.17 -21.01
N LEU A 613 -7.97 18.40 -21.13
CA LEU A 613 -7.24 19.32 -20.24
C LEU A 613 -7.70 20.78 -20.40
N GLU A 614 -8.06 21.21 -21.61
CA GLU A 614 -8.67 22.52 -21.84
C GLU A 614 -10.02 22.65 -21.12
N GLY A 615 -10.87 21.60 -21.17
CA GLY A 615 -12.11 21.57 -20.39
C GLY A 615 -11.88 21.57 -18.87
N ILE A 616 -10.89 20.83 -18.38
CA ILE A 616 -10.48 20.85 -16.95
C ILE A 616 -10.00 22.25 -16.55
N SER A 617 -9.18 22.88 -17.38
CA SER A 617 -8.68 24.24 -17.14
C SER A 617 -9.82 25.27 -17.09
N ALA A 618 -10.77 25.19 -18.02
CA ALA A 618 -11.97 26.03 -18.02
C ALA A 618 -12.84 25.82 -16.77
N ALA A 619 -13.04 24.56 -16.36
CA ALA A 619 -13.75 24.21 -15.13
C ALA A 619 -13.08 24.81 -13.88
N LEU A 620 -11.75 24.67 -13.75
CA LEU A 620 -11.01 25.24 -12.63
C LEU A 620 -11.04 26.78 -12.61
N ARG A 621 -10.96 27.43 -13.78
CA ARG A 621 -11.12 28.90 -13.88
C ARG A 621 -12.51 29.35 -13.44
N SER A 622 -13.55 28.60 -13.81
CA SER A 622 -14.92 28.85 -13.35
C SER A 622 -15.05 28.74 -11.83
N LEU A 623 -14.46 27.69 -11.22
CA LEU A 623 -14.38 27.54 -9.76
C LEU A 623 -13.62 28.69 -9.08
N LEU A 624 -12.67 29.30 -9.79
CA LEU A 624 -11.92 30.45 -9.31
C LEU A 624 -12.62 31.79 -9.54
N HIS A 625 -13.78 31.83 -10.22
CA HIS A 625 -14.45 33.05 -10.71
C HIS A 625 -13.52 33.95 -11.52
N MET A 626 -12.61 33.34 -12.28
CA MET A 626 -11.81 34.06 -13.27
C MET A 626 -12.67 34.22 -14.52
N GLU A 627 -13.59 35.19 -14.52
CA GLU A 627 -14.41 35.49 -15.68
C GLU A 627 -13.55 36.10 -16.80
N GLY A 628 -13.56 35.46 -17.97
CA GLY A 628 -13.56 36.12 -19.28
C GLY A 628 -12.57 37.25 -19.53
N GLY A 629 -11.35 37.22 -18.96
CA GLY A 629 -10.26 38.03 -19.49
C GLY A 629 -10.05 37.62 -20.94
N GLN A 630 -10.46 38.48 -21.88
CA GLN A 630 -10.35 38.26 -23.32
C GLN A 630 -8.94 37.73 -23.62
N ALA A 631 -8.87 36.47 -24.02
CA ALA A 631 -7.62 35.77 -24.34
C ALA A 631 -7.14 36.12 -25.74
#